data_AF-A0A5C6RQD2-F1
#
_entry.id   AF-A0A5C6RQD2-F1
#
_cell.length_a   1.000
_cell.length_b   1.000
_cell.length_c   1.000
_cell.angle_alpha   90.00
_cell.angle_beta   90.00
_cell.angle_gamma   90.00
#
_symmetry.space_group_name_H-M   'P 1'
#
loop_
_entity.id
_entity.type
_entity.pdbx_description
1 polymer ?
#
loop_
_entity_poly.entity_id
_entity_poly.type
_entity_poly.pdbx_seq_one_letter_code
_entity_poly.pdbx_strand_id
1 'polypeptide(L)'
;MIFTLNQYGISLKRINKNDIELIRKWRNHPNIRKYMGYKKKISEKEQIEWFKKVNNRFNYYFLIIINDKPIGVINCKDVNINEEYGEGGIFIWDDDFLNTPYPIFASLILLDFIFNELKIGDKSFVRILPENTKAIKYNKMLGYVLIPGQEKSKNQWYILTKESYNKNAQKLRLAAKNYTETDGSFSIVGEKSEANIEKINALL
;
A
#
# COMPACT_ATOMS: atom_id res chain seq x y z
N MET A 1 8.21 11.78 -10.32
CA MET A 1 7.47 11.95 -9.05
C MET A 1 8.38 11.45 -7.93
N ILE A 2 8.87 12.35 -7.09
CA ILE A 2 9.74 12.01 -5.97
C ILE A 2 9.09 12.63 -4.74
N PHE A 3 8.46 11.80 -3.92
CA PHE A 3 7.93 12.24 -2.63
C PHE A 3 7.87 11.07 -1.65
N THR A 4 7.87 11.40 -0.37
CA THR A 4 7.81 10.46 0.75
C THR A 4 6.75 10.93 1.72
N LEU A 5 5.92 9.98 2.17
CA LEU A 5 4.97 10.20 3.26
C LEU A 5 5.61 9.72 4.56
N ASN A 6 5.57 10.52 5.63
CA ASN A 6 6.11 10.13 6.93
C ASN A 6 5.03 10.22 8.00
N GLN A 7 4.93 9.16 8.80
CA GLN A 7 4.07 9.12 9.98
C GLN A 7 4.47 7.92 10.84
N TYR A 8 4.28 7.99 12.16
CA TYR A 8 4.52 6.86 13.07
C TYR A 8 5.94 6.27 13.01
N GLY A 9 6.95 7.06 12.66
CA GLY A 9 8.32 6.57 12.45
C GLY A 9 8.48 5.67 11.22
N ILE A 10 7.53 5.70 10.29
CA ILE A 10 7.53 4.95 9.03
C ILE A 10 7.55 5.94 7.87
N SER A 11 8.37 5.65 6.87
CA SER A 11 8.40 6.39 5.61
C SER A 11 7.87 5.53 4.46
N LEU A 12 6.88 6.06 3.74
CA LEU A 12 6.44 5.52 2.46
C LEU A 12 7.10 6.32 1.34
N LYS A 13 8.23 5.83 0.84
CA LYS A 13 9.00 6.48 -0.24
C LYS A 13 8.45 6.07 -1.59
N ARG A 14 8.04 7.03 -2.42
CA ARG A 14 7.59 6.76 -3.79
C ARG A 14 8.68 6.01 -4.55
N ILE A 15 8.34 4.87 -5.15
CA ILE A 15 9.32 4.07 -5.88
C ILE A 15 9.85 4.82 -7.10
N ASN A 16 11.13 4.64 -7.39
CA ASN A 16 11.76 5.11 -8.62
C ASN A 16 12.47 3.95 -9.34
N LYS A 17 13.11 4.27 -10.48
CA LYS A 17 13.77 3.26 -11.33
C LYS A 17 14.85 2.46 -10.59
N ASN A 18 15.54 3.05 -9.61
CA ASN A 18 16.61 2.37 -8.86
C ASN A 18 16.05 1.35 -7.86
N ASP A 19 14.78 1.50 -7.46
CA ASP A 19 14.14 0.60 -6.49
C ASP A 19 13.58 -0.68 -7.16
N ILE A 20 13.34 -0.67 -8.48
CA ILE A 20 12.53 -1.72 -9.13
C ILE A 20 13.21 -3.09 -9.15
N GLU A 21 14.55 -3.13 -9.14
CA GLU A 21 15.29 -4.38 -9.14
C GLU A 21 15.21 -5.09 -7.78
N LEU A 22 15.31 -4.33 -6.67
CA LEU A 22 15.05 -4.84 -5.33
C LEU A 22 13.64 -5.44 -5.24
N ILE A 23 12.65 -4.70 -5.74
CA ILE A 23 11.25 -5.12 -5.77
C ILE A 23 11.09 -6.42 -6.59
N ARG A 24 11.74 -6.52 -7.75
CA ARG A 24 11.69 -7.72 -8.60
C ARG A 24 12.24 -8.95 -7.89
N LYS A 25 13.41 -8.82 -7.23
CA LYS A 25 14.03 -9.90 -6.46
C LYS A 25 13.06 -10.45 -5.42
N TRP A 26 12.40 -9.57 -4.66
CA TRP A 26 11.41 -9.97 -3.66
C TRP A 26 10.11 -10.51 -4.25
N ARG A 27 9.59 -9.95 -5.35
CA ARG A 27 8.42 -10.51 -6.06
C ARG A 27 8.69 -11.93 -6.57
N ASN A 28 9.94 -12.22 -6.94
CA ASN A 28 10.37 -13.56 -7.37
C ASN A 28 10.69 -14.50 -6.21
N HIS A 29 10.96 -13.97 -5.02
CA HIS A 29 11.32 -14.77 -3.85
C HIS A 29 10.17 -15.72 -3.47
N PRO A 30 10.43 -17.02 -3.22
CA PRO A 30 9.38 -18.01 -2.99
C PRO A 30 8.40 -17.64 -1.86
N ASN A 31 8.90 -17.04 -0.78
CA ASN A 31 8.08 -16.64 0.38
C ASN A 31 7.03 -15.57 0.03
N ILE A 32 7.30 -14.74 -0.98
CA ILE A 32 6.39 -13.70 -1.46
C ILE A 32 5.55 -14.23 -2.61
N ARG A 33 6.20 -14.86 -3.61
CA ARG A 33 5.55 -15.35 -4.84
C ARG A 33 4.42 -16.35 -4.57
N LYS A 34 4.51 -17.14 -3.50
CA LYS A 34 3.45 -18.08 -3.10
C LYS A 34 2.13 -17.40 -2.73
N TYR A 35 2.14 -16.11 -2.37
CA TYR A 35 0.93 -15.32 -2.08
C TYR A 35 0.54 -14.33 -3.19
N MET A 36 1.34 -14.20 -4.25
CA MET A 36 1.05 -13.29 -5.37
C MET A 36 0.05 -13.88 -6.36
N GLY A 37 -0.79 -13.06 -7.00
CA GLY A 37 -1.65 -13.52 -8.10
C GLY A 37 -0.86 -13.97 -9.34
N TYR A 38 0.25 -13.28 -9.64
CA TYR A 38 1.17 -13.66 -10.71
C TYR A 38 2.25 -14.61 -10.17
N LYS A 39 2.31 -15.83 -10.71
CA LYS A 39 3.17 -16.91 -10.18
C LYS A 39 4.48 -17.15 -10.95
N LYS A 40 4.59 -16.65 -12.18
CA LYS A 40 5.81 -16.82 -12.99
C LYS A 40 6.95 -15.95 -12.45
N LYS A 41 8.19 -16.35 -12.73
CA LYS A 41 9.36 -15.49 -12.44
C LYS A 41 9.33 -14.28 -13.38
N ILE A 42 9.60 -13.11 -12.83
CA ILE A 42 9.63 -11.82 -13.50
C ILE A 42 11.07 -11.54 -13.93
N SER A 43 11.29 -11.40 -15.24
CA SER A 43 12.55 -10.94 -15.81
C SER A 43 12.78 -9.44 -15.57
N GLU A 44 14.02 -8.99 -15.71
CA GLU A 44 14.36 -7.56 -15.59
C GLU A 44 13.59 -6.72 -16.62
N LYS A 45 13.49 -7.21 -17.85
CA LYS A 45 12.70 -6.57 -18.92
C LYS A 45 11.23 -6.43 -18.53
N GLU A 46 10.60 -7.49 -18.03
CA GLU A 46 9.20 -7.42 -17.58
C GLU A 46 9.00 -6.45 -16.41
N GLN A 47 9.95 -6.36 -15.49
CA GLN A 47 9.89 -5.41 -14.39
C GLN A 47 10.03 -3.96 -14.88
N ILE A 48 10.91 -3.69 -15.85
CA ILE A 48 11.05 -2.37 -16.47
C ILE A 48 9.75 -1.98 -17.18
N GLU A 49 9.16 -2.88 -17.96
CA GLU A 49 7.87 -2.63 -18.63
C GLU A 49 6.73 -2.44 -17.64
N TRP A 50 6.71 -3.20 -16.54
CA TRP A 50 5.77 -2.97 -15.44
C TRP A 50 5.95 -1.58 -14.83
N PHE A 51 7.18 -1.14 -14.55
CA PHE A 51 7.45 0.16 -13.96
C PHE A 51 6.99 1.32 -14.85
N LYS A 52 7.23 1.23 -16.16
CA LYS A 52 6.72 2.22 -17.13
C LYS A 52 5.20 2.37 -17.06
N LYS A 53 4.47 1.27 -16.86
CA LYS A 53 3.01 1.28 -16.75
C LYS A 53 2.52 1.91 -15.45
N VAL A 54 3.20 1.67 -14.33
CA VAL A 54 2.73 2.13 -13.00
C VAL A 54 3.35 3.45 -12.54
N ASN A 55 4.38 3.96 -13.20
CA ASN A 55 4.99 5.24 -12.87
C ASN A 55 4.21 6.42 -13.47
N ASN A 56 2.95 6.57 -13.04
CA ASN A 56 2.04 7.63 -13.50
C ASN A 56 1.23 8.24 -12.33
N ARG A 57 0.44 9.28 -12.61
CA ARG A 57 -0.26 10.12 -11.62
C ARG A 57 -1.30 9.37 -10.77
N PHE A 58 -1.80 8.21 -11.23
CA PHE A 58 -2.92 7.46 -10.62
C PHE A 58 -2.53 6.06 -10.13
N ASN A 59 -1.23 5.80 -10.05
CA ASN A 59 -0.71 4.58 -9.48
C ASN A 59 0.25 4.98 -8.37
N TYR A 60 -0.01 4.57 -7.14
CA TYR A 60 0.76 4.96 -5.96
C TYR A 60 1.49 3.76 -5.40
N TYR A 61 2.78 3.63 -5.73
CA TYR A 61 3.65 2.56 -5.24
C TYR A 61 4.75 3.13 -4.35
N PHE A 62 4.91 2.54 -3.17
CA PHE A 62 5.87 2.99 -2.17
C PHE A 62 6.74 1.83 -1.65
N LEU A 63 8.02 2.09 -1.45
CA LEU A 63 8.82 1.33 -0.50
C LEU A 63 8.39 1.73 0.91
N ILE A 64 8.21 0.72 1.78
CA ILE A 64 7.99 0.91 3.20
C ILE A 64 9.38 0.89 3.86
N ILE A 65 9.74 1.99 4.52
CA ILE A 65 11.05 2.18 5.14
C ILE A 65 10.87 2.41 6.64
N ILE A 66 11.66 1.70 7.44
CA ILE A 66 11.72 1.82 8.90
C ILE A 66 13.19 1.78 9.29
N ASN A 67 13.67 2.76 10.08
CA ASN A 67 15.08 2.88 10.47
C ASN A 67 16.03 2.78 9.26
N ASP A 68 15.73 3.53 8.19
CA ASP A 68 16.45 3.54 6.91
C ASP A 68 16.52 2.20 6.15
N LYS A 69 15.83 1.16 6.63
CA LYS A 69 15.76 -0.16 6.01
C LYS A 69 14.47 -0.31 5.19
N PRO A 70 14.53 -0.65 3.90
CA PRO A 70 13.33 -0.98 3.13
C PRO A 70 12.84 -2.40 3.48
N ILE A 71 11.63 -2.50 4.01
CA ILE A 71 11.07 -3.74 4.57
C ILE A 71 9.99 -4.39 3.70
N GLY A 72 9.43 -3.63 2.76
CA GLY A 72 8.25 -4.02 2.02
C GLY A 72 7.87 -3.02 0.92
N VAL A 73 6.84 -3.38 0.18
CA VAL A 73 6.15 -2.48 -0.78
C VAL A 73 4.68 -2.43 -0.42
N ILE A 74 4.12 -1.22 -0.47
CA ILE A 74 2.68 -0.97 -0.40
C ILE A 74 2.26 -0.16 -1.61
N ASN A 75 1.03 -0.36 -2.07
CA ASN A 75 0.47 0.40 -3.17
C ASN A 75 -1.04 0.61 -3.12
N CYS A 76 -1.47 1.65 -3.80
CA CYS A 76 -2.82 1.90 -4.28
C CYS A 76 -2.73 2.19 -5.78
N LYS A 77 -3.07 1.21 -6.62
CA LYS A 77 -2.88 1.25 -8.07
C LYS A 77 -4.21 1.39 -8.80
N ASP A 78 -4.14 1.70 -10.09
CA ASP A 78 -5.32 1.81 -10.96
C ASP A 78 -6.41 2.73 -10.36
N VAL A 79 -6.01 3.87 -9.80
CA VAL A 79 -6.95 4.82 -9.17
C VAL A 79 -7.83 5.46 -10.24
N ASN A 80 -9.14 5.26 -10.11
CA ASN A 80 -10.15 5.92 -10.93
C ASN A 80 -10.82 7.00 -10.09
N ILE A 81 -10.54 8.26 -10.39
CA ILE A 81 -11.11 9.42 -9.66
C ILE A 81 -12.60 9.57 -9.95
N ASN A 82 -13.06 9.24 -11.16
CA ASN A 82 -14.46 9.39 -11.56
C ASN A 82 -15.35 8.33 -10.90
N GLU A 83 -14.84 7.10 -10.77
CA GLU A 83 -15.53 5.99 -10.11
C GLU A 83 -15.14 5.82 -8.63
N GLU A 84 -14.26 6.71 -8.15
CA GLU A 84 -13.81 6.86 -6.76
C GLU A 84 -13.17 5.60 -6.13
N TYR A 85 -12.41 4.81 -6.89
CA TYR A 85 -11.72 3.64 -6.34
C TYR A 85 -10.24 3.51 -6.69
N GLY A 86 -9.54 2.65 -5.95
CA GLY A 86 -8.24 2.11 -6.32
C GLY A 86 -8.07 0.66 -5.85
N GLU A 87 -7.03 -0.02 -6.34
CA GLU A 87 -6.67 -1.37 -5.89
C GLU A 87 -5.47 -1.31 -4.94
N GLY A 88 -5.64 -1.79 -3.71
CA GLY A 88 -4.59 -1.89 -2.72
C GLY A 88 -3.73 -3.15 -2.88
N GLY A 89 -2.47 -3.06 -2.46
CA GLY A 89 -1.60 -4.23 -2.34
C GLY A 89 -0.45 -3.97 -1.38
N ILE A 90 -0.05 -5.01 -0.64
CA ILE A 90 1.10 -4.94 0.27
C ILE A 90 1.82 -6.29 0.31
N PHE A 91 3.15 -6.25 0.39
CA PHE A 91 3.94 -7.39 0.81
C PHE A 91 5.17 -6.93 1.57
N ILE A 92 5.48 -7.67 2.63
CA ILE A 92 6.62 -7.44 3.52
C ILE A 92 7.56 -8.61 3.32
N TRP A 93 8.84 -8.31 3.07
CA TRP A 93 9.88 -9.33 2.90
C TRP A 93 10.79 -9.46 4.11
N ASP A 94 10.78 -8.46 4.98
CA ASP A 94 11.59 -8.45 6.18
C ASP A 94 10.90 -9.22 7.30
N ASP A 95 11.51 -10.32 7.73
CA ASP A 95 10.93 -11.22 8.72
C ASP A 95 10.81 -10.56 10.11
N ASP A 96 11.69 -9.59 10.43
CA ASP A 96 11.64 -8.84 11.69
C ASP A 96 10.37 -7.99 11.79
N PHE A 97 9.81 -7.60 10.65
CA PHE A 97 8.58 -6.81 10.56
C PHE A 97 7.37 -7.65 10.18
N LEU A 98 7.58 -8.90 9.76
CA LEU A 98 6.52 -9.83 9.45
C LEU A 98 5.80 -10.25 10.75
N ASN A 99 4.47 -10.12 10.78
CA ASN A 99 3.63 -10.36 11.98
C ASN A 99 3.79 -9.33 13.12
N THR A 100 4.39 -8.18 12.85
CA THR A 100 4.34 -7.00 13.73
C THR A 100 3.16 -6.09 13.34
N PRO A 101 2.86 -5.00 14.08
CA PRO A 101 1.82 -4.06 13.67
C PRO A 101 2.27 -3.09 12.56
N TYR A 102 3.55 -3.02 12.22
CA TYR A 102 4.08 -2.10 11.19
C TYR A 102 3.39 -2.20 9.81
N PRO A 103 2.98 -3.38 9.30
CA PRO A 103 2.24 -3.45 8.03
C PRO A 103 0.86 -2.76 8.10
N ILE A 104 0.21 -2.78 9.26
CA ILE A 104 -1.04 -2.04 9.51
C ILE A 104 -0.74 -0.55 9.50
N PHE A 105 0.31 -0.11 10.20
CA PHE A 105 0.67 1.31 10.27
C PHE A 105 1.02 1.87 8.89
N ALA A 106 1.81 1.15 8.08
CA ALA A 106 2.07 1.53 6.69
C ALA A 106 0.77 1.70 5.87
N SER A 107 -0.24 0.90 6.18
CA SER A 107 -1.52 0.95 5.48
C SER A 107 -2.44 2.05 5.99
N LEU A 108 -2.34 2.43 7.27
CA LEU A 108 -2.97 3.64 7.79
C LEU A 108 -2.45 4.86 7.04
N ILE A 109 -1.12 4.98 6.87
CA ILE A 109 -0.50 6.11 6.17
C ILE A 109 -1.02 6.20 4.74
N LEU A 110 -1.01 5.08 4.00
CA LEU A 110 -1.47 5.07 2.62
C LEU A 110 -2.98 5.36 2.50
N LEU A 111 -3.81 4.74 3.33
CA LEU A 111 -5.26 4.90 3.26
C LEU A 111 -5.70 6.29 3.74
N ASP A 112 -5.06 6.85 4.76
CA ASP A 112 -5.28 8.24 5.18
C ASP A 112 -4.87 9.22 4.07
N PHE A 113 -3.72 8.98 3.43
CA PHE A 113 -3.30 9.79 2.30
C PHE A 113 -4.31 9.77 1.14
N ILE A 114 -4.83 8.60 0.75
CA ILE A 114 -5.78 8.49 -0.37
C ILE A 114 -7.17 9.02 -0.01
N PHE A 115 -7.73 8.56 1.12
CA PHE A 115 -9.12 8.87 1.48
C PHE A 115 -9.30 10.23 2.14
N ASN A 116 -8.35 10.66 2.96
CA ASN A 116 -8.54 11.81 3.86
C ASN A 116 -7.73 13.04 3.41
N GLU A 117 -6.46 12.88 3.01
CA GLU A 117 -5.63 13.98 2.52
C GLU A 117 -5.98 14.34 1.07
N LEU A 118 -5.83 13.39 0.15
CA LEU A 118 -6.10 13.62 -1.27
C LEU A 118 -7.59 13.63 -1.58
N LYS A 119 -8.41 12.84 -0.86
CA LYS A 119 -9.86 12.73 -1.13
C LYS A 119 -10.12 12.46 -2.62
N ILE A 120 -9.44 11.45 -3.18
CA ILE A 120 -9.51 11.06 -4.60
C ILE A 120 -10.17 9.70 -4.82
N GLY A 121 -10.81 9.17 -3.78
CA GLY A 121 -11.59 7.94 -3.83
C GLY A 121 -12.32 7.71 -2.51
N ASP A 122 -13.32 6.85 -2.55
CA ASP A 122 -14.15 6.43 -1.42
C ASP A 122 -14.13 4.91 -1.22
N LYS A 123 -13.57 4.15 -2.18
CA LYS A 123 -13.47 2.69 -2.15
C LYS A 123 -12.03 2.23 -2.41
N SER A 124 -11.63 1.16 -1.73
CA SER A 124 -10.40 0.43 -2.01
C SER A 124 -10.73 -1.04 -2.19
N PHE A 125 -10.21 -1.63 -3.24
CA PHE A 125 -10.36 -3.06 -3.53
C PHE A 125 -9.03 -3.77 -3.29
N VAL A 126 -9.07 -4.98 -2.75
CA VAL A 126 -7.88 -5.84 -2.65
C VAL A 126 -8.21 -7.24 -3.10
N ARG A 127 -7.18 -7.98 -3.51
CA ARG A 127 -7.31 -9.39 -3.88
C ARG A 127 -6.54 -10.25 -2.90
N ILE A 128 -7.20 -11.26 -2.35
CA ILE A 128 -6.64 -12.13 -1.32
C ILE A 128 -6.88 -13.58 -1.71
N LEU A 129 -5.85 -14.42 -1.61
CA LEU A 129 -5.99 -15.87 -1.74
C LEU A 129 -6.68 -16.42 -0.49
N PRO A 130 -7.66 -17.34 -0.60
CA PRO A 130 -8.37 -17.92 0.55
C PRO A 130 -7.44 -18.52 1.62
N GLU A 131 -6.30 -19.06 1.21
CA GLU A 131 -5.32 -19.71 2.08
C GLU A 131 -4.44 -18.70 2.84
N ASN A 132 -4.42 -17.43 2.42
CA ASN A 132 -3.63 -16.37 3.07
C ASN A 132 -4.38 -15.79 4.28
N THR A 133 -4.61 -16.63 5.29
CA THR A 133 -5.35 -16.28 6.51
C THR A 133 -4.76 -15.07 7.25
N LYS A 134 -3.44 -14.85 7.16
CA LYS A 134 -2.77 -13.67 7.70
C LYS A 134 -3.25 -12.40 7.01
N ALA A 135 -3.23 -12.36 5.67
CA ALA A 135 -3.73 -11.22 4.91
C ALA A 135 -5.23 -10.99 5.11
N ILE A 136 -6.03 -12.06 5.26
CA ILE A 136 -7.46 -11.93 5.58
C ILE A 136 -7.67 -11.23 6.93
N LYS A 137 -7.00 -11.70 7.99
CA LYS A 137 -7.09 -11.08 9.32
C LYS A 137 -6.65 -9.62 9.31
N TYR A 138 -5.50 -9.37 8.70
CA TYR A 138 -4.94 -8.03 8.54
C TYR A 138 -5.88 -7.06 7.80
N ASN A 139 -6.45 -7.46 6.65
CA ASN A 139 -7.38 -6.60 5.92
C ASN A 139 -8.71 -6.41 6.66
N LYS A 140 -9.21 -7.44 7.37
CA LYS A 140 -10.40 -7.29 8.22
C LYS A 140 -10.20 -6.27 9.35
N MET A 141 -9.00 -6.18 9.95
CA MET A 141 -8.70 -5.16 10.96
C MET A 141 -8.82 -3.73 10.40
N LEU A 142 -8.46 -3.53 9.13
CA LEU A 142 -8.62 -2.24 8.44
C LEU A 142 -10.08 -1.95 8.04
N GLY A 143 -10.97 -2.94 8.13
CA GLY A 143 -12.39 -2.82 7.78
C GLY A 143 -12.78 -3.40 6.42
N TYR A 144 -11.88 -4.12 5.74
CA TYR A 144 -12.22 -4.79 4.47
C TYR A 144 -13.20 -5.95 4.71
N VAL A 145 -14.14 -6.09 3.77
CA VAL A 145 -15.10 -7.20 3.75
C VAL A 145 -15.02 -7.95 2.42
N LEU A 146 -15.27 -9.26 2.44
CA LEU A 146 -15.34 -10.08 1.23
C LEU A 146 -16.52 -9.60 0.38
N ILE A 147 -16.31 -9.40 -0.92
CA ILE A 147 -17.42 -9.05 -1.81
C ILE A 147 -18.33 -10.29 -1.98
N PRO A 148 -19.67 -10.15 -1.87
CA PRO A 148 -20.59 -11.25 -2.06
C PRO A 148 -20.35 -12.01 -3.38
N GLY A 149 -20.36 -13.34 -3.33
CA GLY A 149 -20.14 -14.20 -4.51
C GLY A 149 -18.68 -14.52 -4.81
N GLN A 150 -17.73 -14.02 -4.01
CA GLN A 150 -16.31 -14.33 -4.16
C GLN A 150 -15.85 -15.58 -3.39
N GLU A 151 -16.74 -16.25 -2.64
CA GLU A 151 -16.39 -17.33 -1.70
C GLU A 151 -15.67 -18.50 -2.39
N LYS A 152 -16.01 -18.78 -3.65
CA LYS A 152 -15.41 -19.86 -4.45
C LYS A 152 -14.26 -19.39 -5.36
N SER A 153 -13.95 -18.09 -5.39
CA SER A 153 -12.85 -17.53 -6.19
C SER A 153 -11.50 -17.86 -5.57
N LYS A 154 -10.52 -18.23 -6.40
CA LYS A 154 -9.13 -18.44 -5.96
C LYS A 154 -8.42 -17.13 -5.61
N ASN A 155 -8.87 -16.01 -6.15
CA ASN A 155 -8.26 -14.70 -5.92
C ASN A 155 -9.39 -13.71 -5.58
N GLN A 156 -9.83 -13.79 -4.34
CA GLN A 156 -11.08 -13.20 -3.86
C GLN A 156 -10.98 -11.69 -3.77
N TRP A 157 -12.00 -11.00 -4.26
CA TRP A 157 -12.11 -9.55 -4.09
C TRP A 157 -12.67 -9.19 -2.71
N TYR A 158 -12.02 -8.25 -2.05
CA TYR A 158 -12.48 -7.58 -0.85
C TYR A 158 -12.62 -6.09 -1.14
N ILE A 159 -13.55 -5.44 -0.43
CA ILE A 159 -13.81 -4.01 -0.54
C ILE A 159 -13.68 -3.34 0.83
N LEU A 160 -13.13 -2.14 0.84
CA LEU A 160 -13.11 -1.22 1.95
C LEU A 160 -13.71 0.11 1.51
N THR A 161 -14.69 0.63 2.24
CA THR A 161 -15.18 1.99 2.04
C THR A 161 -14.47 2.95 2.97
N LYS A 162 -14.34 4.22 2.56
CA LYS A 162 -13.79 5.30 3.39
C LYS A 162 -14.48 5.42 4.75
N GLU A 163 -15.79 5.24 4.79
CA GLU A 163 -16.58 5.26 6.03
C GLU A 163 -16.17 4.11 6.97
N SER A 164 -16.20 2.87 6.46
CA SER A 164 -15.80 1.70 7.25
C SER A 164 -14.35 1.82 7.72
N TYR A 165 -13.46 2.25 6.82
CA TYR A 165 -12.06 2.51 7.15
C TYR A 165 -11.94 3.51 8.30
N ASN A 166 -12.54 4.70 8.17
CA ASN A 166 -12.40 5.75 9.17
C ASN A 166 -12.97 5.34 10.53
N LYS A 167 -14.03 4.53 10.56
CA LYS A 167 -14.56 3.94 11.79
C LYS A 167 -13.57 2.97 12.44
N ASN A 168 -12.99 2.04 11.68
CA ASN A 168 -12.06 1.03 12.20
C ASN A 168 -10.69 1.62 12.55
N ALA A 169 -10.21 2.59 11.78
CA ALA A 169 -8.89 3.18 11.91
C ALA A 169 -8.72 4.02 13.18
N GLN A 170 -9.79 4.46 13.86
CA GLN A 170 -9.69 5.26 15.11
C GLN A 170 -8.79 4.59 16.16
N LYS A 171 -9.07 3.32 16.47
CA LYS A 171 -8.29 2.55 17.46
C LYS A 171 -6.89 2.22 16.95
N LEU A 172 -6.76 1.97 15.65
CA LEU A 172 -5.48 1.63 15.03
C LEU A 172 -4.52 2.82 15.00
N ARG A 173 -5.01 4.03 14.75
CA ARG A 173 -4.21 5.27 14.81
C ARG A 173 -3.70 5.52 16.23
N LEU A 174 -4.54 5.31 17.25
CA LEU A 174 -4.10 5.42 18.65
C LEU A 174 -3.05 4.36 19.00
N ALA A 175 -3.27 3.11 18.57
CA ALA A 175 -2.29 2.04 18.76
C ALA A 175 -0.95 2.34 18.05
N ALA A 176 -1.00 2.93 16.84
CA ALA A 176 0.20 3.35 16.11
C ALA A 176 1.01 4.38 16.90
N LYS A 177 0.36 5.46 17.36
CA LYS A 177 1.01 6.50 18.18
C LYS A 177 1.69 5.92 19.40
N ASN A 178 0.97 5.09 20.16
CA ASN A 178 1.47 4.51 21.40
C ASN A 178 2.60 3.50 21.16
N TYR A 179 2.47 2.64 20.14
CA TYR A 179 3.47 1.60 19.85
C TYR A 179 4.78 2.19 19.34
N THR A 180 4.72 3.25 18.55
CA THR A 180 5.91 3.87 17.95
C THR A 180 6.43 5.04 18.78
N GLU A 181 5.78 5.36 19.91
CA GLU A 181 6.08 6.52 20.76
C GLU A 181 6.16 7.85 19.98
N THR A 182 5.25 8.03 19.02
CA THR A 182 5.15 9.28 18.22
C THR A 182 3.85 10.03 18.50
N ASP A 183 3.83 11.32 18.18
CA ASP A 183 2.61 12.13 18.18
C ASP A 183 1.63 11.78 17.04
N GLY A 184 2.09 10.98 16.07
CA GLY A 184 1.35 10.57 14.88
C GLY A 184 1.19 11.66 13.83
N SER A 185 2.04 12.67 13.84
CA SER A 185 2.07 13.75 12.85
C SER A 185 2.36 13.21 11.46
N PHE A 186 1.51 13.58 10.51
CA PHE A 186 1.69 13.26 9.09
C PHE A 186 2.49 14.37 8.41
N SER A 187 3.45 14.00 7.57
CA SER A 187 4.13 14.92 6.68
C SER A 187 4.38 14.30 5.32
N ILE A 188 4.48 15.14 4.31
CA ILE A 188 4.91 14.78 2.97
C ILE A 188 6.06 15.69 2.57
N VAL A 189 7.10 15.09 1.99
CA VAL A 189 8.30 15.79 1.54
C VAL A 189 8.66 15.30 0.14
N GLY A 190 9.23 16.17 -0.69
CA GLY A 190 9.56 15.82 -2.07
C GLY A 190 9.56 17.03 -3.01
N GLU A 191 9.41 16.75 -4.29
CA GLU A 191 9.45 17.76 -5.34
C GLU A 191 8.13 17.82 -6.11
N LYS A 192 7.69 19.05 -6.41
CA LYS A 192 6.56 19.27 -7.31
C LYS A 192 6.90 18.72 -8.69
N SER A 193 5.89 18.17 -9.35
CA SER A 193 6.06 17.55 -10.66
C SER A 193 4.75 17.60 -11.42
N GLU A 194 4.79 17.79 -12.73
CA GLU A 194 3.61 17.67 -13.60
C GLU A 194 3.01 16.25 -13.54
N ALA A 195 3.82 15.25 -13.21
CA ALA A 195 3.37 13.87 -13.00
C ALA A 195 2.66 13.65 -11.65
N ASN A 196 2.73 14.58 -10.70
CA ASN A 196 1.90 14.52 -9.50
C ASN A 196 0.52 15.09 -9.82
N ILE A 197 -0.55 14.64 -9.16
CA ILE A 197 -1.82 15.36 -9.20
C ILE A 197 -1.70 16.70 -8.46
N GLU A 198 -2.54 17.67 -8.77
CA GLU A 198 -2.53 19.02 -8.19
C GLU A 198 -2.52 19.01 -6.65
N LYS A 199 -3.35 18.15 -6.06
CA LYS A 199 -3.44 17.99 -4.60
C LYS A 199 -2.12 17.56 -3.97
N ILE A 200 -1.33 16.71 -4.63
CA ILE A 200 0.01 16.33 -4.13
C ILE A 200 0.97 17.52 -4.21
N ASN A 201 0.97 18.25 -5.33
CA ASN A 201 1.81 19.45 -5.48
C ASN A 201 1.42 20.58 -4.52
N ALA A 202 0.19 20.60 -4.00
CA ALA A 202 -0.25 21.55 -2.99
C ALA A 202 0.23 21.18 -1.57
N LEU A 203 0.50 19.90 -1.31
CA LEU A 203 1.03 19.43 -0.03
C LEU A 203 2.57 19.46 0.03
N LEU A 204 3.24 19.52 -1.12
CA LEU A 204 4.69 19.68 -1.31
C LEU A 204 5.09 21.16 -1.37
#